data_AF-A0A9E5DXP9-F1
#
_entry.id   AF-A0A9E5DXP9-F1
#
_cell.length_a   1.000
_cell.length_b   1.000
_cell.length_c   1.000
_cell.angle_alpha   90.00
_cell.angle_beta   90.00
_cell.angle_gamma   90.00
#
_symmetry.space_group_name_H-M   'P 1'
#
loop_
_entity.id
_entity.type
_entity.pdbx_description
1 polymer ?
#
loop_
_entity_poly.entity_id
_entity_poly.type
_entity_poly.pdbx_seq_one_letter_code
_entity_poly.pdbx_strand_id
1 'polypeptide(L)'
;MHEPFSTDYPQPDERPNSAGDGLQRTPSRQISRQIEQALLWTPHAGFPARPETHGQAALGMFLSDELPGFRGVDFAGIVAFEDLYGACKSPAPPVKQGWGSMVSSSLLTCKDRCNDDDGPIQGCWCDEQCMALKDCCDDFDKFCEGVNAEPIPPNPPDWLDQILKLAPAVALHDVVVAVKDQLLTEPDLEPTEAAKIAAFFGVAQLQVPSIQVPELAAKVRVFCGTLLKTPQFQMTGISRPTQKNSPTLALAGDGYQDRCKLWAPLVVQGKGLKATCSAASVQVSKVP
;
A
#
# COMPACT_ATOMS: atom_id res chain seq x y z
N MET A 1 -37.60 7.03 -18.53
CA MET A 1 -36.93 5.72 -18.75
C MET A 1 -35.46 6.04 -18.91
N HIS A 2 -34.60 5.51 -18.05
CA HIS A 2 -33.17 5.81 -18.10
C HIS A 2 -32.54 4.94 -19.18
N GLU A 3 -31.73 5.51 -20.08
CA GLU A 3 -30.94 4.75 -21.05
C GLU A 3 -29.52 4.56 -20.51
N PRO A 4 -29.21 3.41 -19.88
CA PRO A 4 -27.92 3.18 -19.22
C PRO A 4 -26.73 3.03 -20.19
N PHE A 5 -26.93 3.31 -21.48
CA PHE A 5 -25.92 3.21 -22.54
C PHE A 5 -25.87 4.47 -23.42
N SER A 6 -26.50 5.58 -23.01
CA SER A 6 -26.47 6.80 -23.81
C SER A 6 -25.08 7.44 -23.78
N THR A 7 -24.48 7.60 -24.96
CA THR A 7 -23.21 8.32 -25.15
C THR A 7 -23.41 9.82 -25.41
N ASP A 8 -24.66 10.28 -25.43
CA ASP A 8 -25.04 11.59 -25.98
C ASP A 8 -24.85 12.74 -24.98
N TYR A 9 -24.36 12.47 -23.77
CA TYR A 9 -24.07 13.51 -22.78
C TYR A 9 -22.80 14.28 -23.19
N PRO A 10 -22.90 15.61 -23.40
CA PRO A 10 -21.78 16.44 -23.83
C PRO A 10 -20.71 16.61 -22.76
N GLN A 11 -21.07 16.47 -21.47
CA GLN A 11 -20.15 16.53 -20.34
C GLN A 11 -19.99 15.15 -19.69
N PRO A 12 -18.76 14.62 -19.56
CA PRO A 12 -18.52 13.29 -18.99
C PRO A 12 -18.99 13.10 -17.54
N ASP A 13 -19.02 14.17 -16.75
CA ASP A 13 -19.47 14.19 -15.35
C ASP A 13 -21.00 14.22 -15.20
N GLU A 14 -21.73 14.53 -16.27
CA GLU A 14 -23.20 14.43 -16.34
C GLU A 14 -23.67 13.02 -16.77
N ARG A 15 -22.74 12.13 -17.16
CA ARG A 15 -23.06 10.77 -17.56
C ARG A 15 -23.55 9.98 -16.34
N PRO A 16 -24.78 9.46 -16.36
CA PRO A 16 -25.23 8.54 -15.35
C PRO A 16 -24.48 7.22 -15.57
N ASN A 17 -23.84 6.67 -14.52
CA ASN A 17 -23.03 5.45 -14.52
C ASN A 17 -23.46 4.44 -15.60
N SER A 18 -22.93 4.59 -16.82
CA SER A 18 -23.21 3.66 -17.90
C SER A 18 -22.36 2.42 -17.66
N ALA A 19 -22.73 1.28 -18.23
CA ALA A 19 -21.89 0.08 -18.13
C ALA A 19 -20.46 0.30 -18.73
N GLY A 20 -20.26 1.39 -19.47
CA GLY A 20 -18.98 1.84 -20.00
C GLY A 20 -18.23 2.86 -19.13
N ASP A 21 -18.84 3.45 -18.09
CA ASP A 21 -18.21 4.45 -17.20
C ASP A 21 -17.33 3.80 -16.11
N GLY A 22 -16.53 2.82 -16.54
CA GLY A 22 -15.10 2.81 -16.22
C GLY A 22 -14.67 2.49 -14.79
N LEU A 23 -15.55 2.04 -13.90
CA LEU A 23 -15.13 1.48 -12.62
C LEU A 23 -14.37 0.18 -12.86
N GLN A 24 -13.05 0.31 -12.91
CA GLN A 24 -12.13 -0.81 -13.03
C GLN A 24 -11.38 -0.96 -11.72
N ARG A 25 -11.27 -2.20 -11.24
CA ARG A 25 -10.36 -2.51 -10.14
C ARG A 25 -8.95 -2.14 -10.59
N THR A 26 -8.24 -1.42 -9.74
CA THR A 26 -6.83 -1.11 -9.91
C THR A 26 -6.07 -2.41 -10.17
N PRO A 27 -5.30 -2.53 -11.26
CA PRO A 27 -4.51 -3.72 -11.52
C PRO A 27 -3.64 -4.08 -10.32
N SER A 28 -3.50 -5.37 -10.01
CA SER A 28 -2.85 -5.87 -8.79
C SER A 28 -1.45 -5.30 -8.57
N ARG A 29 -0.69 -5.07 -9.64
CA ARG A 29 0.63 -4.42 -9.55
C ARG A 29 0.58 -2.97 -9.15
N GLN A 30 -0.40 -2.24 -9.68
CA GLN A 30 -0.55 -0.83 -9.38
C GLN A 30 -1.03 -0.66 -7.94
N ILE A 31 -1.98 -1.48 -7.49
CA ILE A 31 -2.47 -1.40 -6.10
C ILE A 31 -1.38 -1.82 -5.10
N SER A 32 -0.60 -2.88 -5.34
CA SER A 32 0.52 -3.25 -4.47
C SER A 32 1.55 -2.11 -4.37
N ARG A 33 1.96 -1.53 -5.50
CA ARG A 33 2.88 -0.37 -5.51
C ARG A 33 2.30 0.84 -4.78
N GLN A 34 1.00 1.11 -4.92
CA GLN A 34 0.34 2.19 -4.19
C GLN A 34 0.38 1.94 -2.68
N ILE A 35 0.11 0.71 -2.22
CA ILE A 35 0.21 0.33 -0.80
C ILE A 35 1.64 0.49 -0.31
N GLU A 36 2.61 -0.05 -1.03
CA GLU A 36 4.03 0.02 -0.67
C GLU A 36 4.50 1.46 -0.54
N GLN A 37 4.16 2.32 -1.51
CA GLN A 37 4.51 3.74 -1.47
C GLN A 37 3.79 4.47 -0.33
N ALA A 38 2.50 4.21 -0.14
CA ALA A 38 1.70 4.88 0.89
C ALA A 38 2.15 4.49 2.30
N LEU A 39 2.57 3.24 2.50
CA LEU A 39 2.98 2.75 3.81
C LEU A 39 4.50 2.76 4.01
N LEU A 40 5.27 3.30 3.06
CA LEU A 40 6.73 3.29 3.05
C LEU A 40 7.31 1.87 3.19
N TRP A 41 6.61 0.86 2.68
CA TRP A 41 7.14 -0.49 2.62
C TRP A 41 8.18 -0.59 1.52
N THR A 42 9.14 -1.49 1.71
CA THR A 42 10.08 -1.82 0.65
C THR A 42 9.29 -2.36 -0.55
N PRO A 43 9.48 -1.80 -1.75
CA PRO A 43 8.76 -2.28 -2.92
C PRO A 43 9.06 -3.75 -3.16
N HIS A 44 8.04 -4.53 -3.48
CA HIS A 44 8.22 -5.91 -3.88
C HIS A 44 9.17 -5.96 -5.08
N ALA A 45 10.11 -6.91 -5.06
CA ALA A 45 10.94 -7.16 -6.23
C ALA A 45 10.00 -7.50 -7.40
N GLY A 46 10.25 -6.88 -8.57
CA GLY A 46 9.37 -7.06 -9.73
C GLY A 46 9.33 -8.53 -10.11
N PHE A 47 8.14 -9.09 -10.34
CA PHE A 47 8.10 -10.53 -10.61
C PHE A 47 8.74 -10.93 -11.95
N PRO A 48 9.29 -12.16 -12.01
CA PRO A 48 9.26 -13.19 -10.95
C PRO A 48 10.30 -12.92 -9.86
N ALA A 49 9.81 -12.66 -8.65
CA ALA A 49 10.61 -12.53 -7.45
C ALA A 49 10.00 -13.46 -6.41
N ARG A 50 10.74 -14.49 -6.03
CA ARG A 50 10.40 -15.39 -4.92
C ARG A 50 11.04 -14.83 -3.64
N PRO A 51 10.41 -14.92 -2.45
CA PRO A 51 9.34 -15.84 -2.00
C PRO A 51 7.87 -15.46 -2.34
N GLU A 52 7.59 -14.25 -2.81
CA GLU A 52 6.22 -13.71 -2.84
C GLU A 52 5.35 -14.21 -4.00
N THR A 53 5.86 -15.16 -4.80
CA THR A 53 5.20 -15.61 -6.02
C THR A 53 3.80 -16.16 -5.79
N HIS A 54 3.50 -16.77 -4.64
CA HIS A 54 2.15 -17.26 -4.34
C HIS A 54 1.15 -16.12 -4.15
N GLY A 55 1.50 -15.11 -3.37
CA GLY A 55 0.64 -13.94 -3.16
C GLY A 55 0.46 -13.14 -4.44
N GLN A 56 1.56 -12.86 -5.15
CA GLN A 56 1.54 -12.14 -6.40
C GLN A 56 0.78 -12.90 -7.51
N ALA A 57 0.89 -14.22 -7.58
CA ALA A 57 0.12 -15.04 -8.52
C ALA A 57 -1.35 -15.13 -8.14
N ALA A 58 -1.69 -15.27 -6.86
CA ALA A 58 -3.08 -15.29 -6.39
C ALA A 58 -3.78 -13.94 -6.60
N LEU A 59 -3.03 -12.84 -6.55
CA LEU A 59 -3.49 -11.52 -6.97
C LEU A 59 -3.56 -11.37 -8.51
N GLY A 60 -3.09 -12.34 -9.28
CA GLY A 60 -3.12 -12.29 -10.75
C GLY A 60 -2.11 -11.33 -11.39
N MET A 61 -0.97 -11.06 -10.74
CA MET A 61 0.02 -10.11 -11.27
C MET A 61 0.68 -10.53 -12.61
N PHE A 62 0.55 -11.80 -13.06
CA PHE A 62 1.40 -12.36 -14.14
C PHE A 62 0.78 -13.29 -15.15
N LEU A 63 -0.52 -13.49 -15.14
CA LEU A 63 -1.13 -14.38 -16.11
C LEU A 63 -1.73 -13.51 -17.22
N SER A 64 -1.55 -13.90 -18.49
CA SER A 64 -1.98 -13.13 -19.66
C SER A 64 -3.42 -12.64 -19.50
N ASP A 65 -3.84 -11.66 -20.31
CA ASP A 65 -5.23 -11.17 -20.35
C ASP A 65 -6.28 -12.29 -20.51
N GLU A 66 -5.86 -13.49 -20.93
CA GLU A 66 -6.68 -14.69 -21.14
C GLU A 66 -6.78 -15.62 -19.92
N LEU A 67 -6.01 -15.37 -18.85
CA LEU A 67 -5.97 -16.23 -17.66
C LEU A 67 -6.67 -15.57 -16.44
N PRO A 68 -7.36 -16.37 -15.60
CA PRO A 68 -7.99 -15.88 -14.38
C PRO A 68 -6.99 -15.11 -13.49
N GLY A 69 -7.42 -13.95 -12.97
CA GLY A 69 -6.61 -13.05 -12.15
C GLY A 69 -6.16 -11.76 -12.86
N PHE A 70 -6.24 -11.68 -14.19
CA PHE A 70 -5.94 -10.43 -14.90
C PHE A 70 -7.18 -9.54 -15.00
N ARG A 71 -7.15 -8.36 -14.36
CA ARG A 71 -8.24 -7.34 -14.29
C ARG A 71 -9.57 -7.81 -13.69
N GLY A 72 -9.73 -9.09 -13.38
CA GLY A 72 -10.91 -9.68 -12.75
C GLY A 72 -10.89 -9.52 -11.23
N VAL A 73 -12.09 -9.38 -10.65
CA VAL A 73 -12.32 -9.45 -9.21
C VAL A 73 -12.91 -10.82 -8.91
N ASP A 74 -12.07 -11.86 -8.89
CA ASP A 74 -12.52 -13.16 -8.41
C ASP A 74 -12.38 -13.26 -6.88
N PHE A 75 -13.08 -14.23 -6.30
CA PHE A 75 -13.08 -14.46 -4.87
C PHE A 75 -11.67 -14.79 -4.35
N ALA A 76 -10.90 -15.57 -5.10
CA ALA A 76 -9.55 -15.98 -4.71
C ALA A 76 -8.61 -14.78 -4.60
N GLY A 77 -8.67 -13.84 -5.54
CA GLY A 77 -7.89 -12.61 -5.55
C GLY A 77 -8.33 -11.61 -4.47
N ILE A 78 -9.60 -11.60 -4.05
CA ILE A 78 -10.03 -10.82 -2.88
C ILE A 78 -9.46 -11.44 -1.59
N VAL A 79 -9.59 -12.76 -1.42
CA VAL A 79 -9.08 -13.46 -0.24
C VAL A 79 -7.56 -13.33 -0.15
N ALA A 80 -6.84 -13.49 -1.25
CA ALA A 80 -5.39 -13.30 -1.30
C ALA A 80 -4.98 -11.86 -0.97
N PHE A 81 -5.72 -10.87 -1.45
CA PHE A 81 -5.49 -9.47 -1.09
C PHE A 81 -5.71 -9.23 0.41
N GLU A 82 -6.77 -9.79 0.97
CA GLU A 82 -7.08 -9.69 2.39
C GLU A 82 -6.03 -10.39 3.27
N ASP A 83 -5.54 -11.56 2.86
CA ASP A 83 -4.48 -12.29 3.56
C ASP A 83 -3.17 -11.50 3.58
N LEU A 84 -2.78 -10.93 2.43
CA LEU A 84 -1.53 -10.16 2.29
C LEU A 84 -1.59 -8.79 2.96
N TYR A 85 -2.66 -8.02 2.72
CA TYR A 85 -2.72 -6.60 3.05
C TYR A 85 -3.76 -6.26 4.12
N GLY A 86 -4.67 -7.18 4.45
CA GLY A 86 -5.77 -6.92 5.39
C GLY A 86 -5.32 -6.69 6.83
N ALA A 87 -4.12 -7.16 7.21
CA ALA A 87 -3.50 -6.83 8.48
C ALA A 87 -2.76 -5.47 8.47
N CYS A 88 -2.63 -4.85 7.29
CA CYS A 88 -1.83 -3.65 7.04
C CYS A 88 -0.43 -3.77 7.66
N LYS A 89 0.28 -4.85 7.32
CA LYS A 89 1.68 -5.09 7.67
C LYS A 89 2.42 -5.44 6.39
N SER A 90 3.68 -5.02 6.28
CA SER A 90 4.52 -5.39 5.14
C SER A 90 4.58 -6.91 5.01
N PRO A 91 4.14 -7.49 3.88
CA PRO A 91 4.23 -8.94 3.67
C PRO A 91 5.65 -9.39 3.32
N ALA A 92 6.52 -8.47 2.89
CA ALA A 92 7.92 -8.77 2.61
C ALA A 92 8.75 -8.77 3.90
N PRO A 93 9.61 -9.77 4.16
CA PRO A 93 10.82 -9.55 4.97
C PRO A 93 11.72 -8.51 4.27
N PRO A 94 12.64 -7.83 4.97
CA PRO A 94 13.59 -6.96 4.30
C PRO A 94 14.47 -7.80 3.37
N VAL A 95 14.21 -7.72 2.06
CA VAL A 95 14.99 -8.45 1.06
C VAL A 95 16.43 -7.93 1.10
N LYS A 96 17.40 -8.78 1.45
CA LYS A 96 18.81 -8.54 1.10
C LYS A 96 18.84 -8.42 -0.42
N GLN A 97 19.05 -7.21 -0.97
CA GLN A 97 19.05 -6.96 -2.41
C GLN A 97 20.22 -7.70 -3.10
N GLY A 98 20.04 -8.99 -3.41
CA GLY A 98 20.92 -9.77 -4.27
C GLY A 98 20.34 -9.83 -5.68
N TRP A 99 20.86 -9.00 -6.59
CA TRP A 99 20.54 -9.08 -8.01
C TRP A 99 21.45 -10.13 -8.68
N GLY A 100 20.94 -11.33 -8.93
CA GLY A 100 21.58 -12.37 -9.77
C GLY A 100 20.79 -13.67 -9.72
N SER A 101 20.68 -14.53 -10.72
CA SER A 101 21.20 -14.58 -12.09
C SER A 101 20.32 -15.58 -12.87
N MET A 102 20.03 -15.32 -14.14
CA MET A 102 19.25 -16.21 -15.02
C MET A 102 20.13 -17.24 -15.72
N VAL A 103 20.48 -18.42 -15.14
CA VAL A 103 20.90 -19.59 -15.94
C VAL A 103 20.88 -20.97 -15.22
N SER A 104 20.62 -22.01 -16.03
CA SER A 104 20.94 -23.47 -15.97
C SER A 104 20.17 -24.45 -15.05
N SER A 105 19.26 -25.21 -15.67
CA SER A 105 18.28 -26.17 -15.14
C SER A 105 18.82 -27.52 -14.62
N SER A 106 20.05 -27.57 -14.11
CA SER A 106 20.65 -28.79 -13.50
C SER A 106 21.19 -28.58 -12.08
N LEU A 107 20.89 -27.44 -11.44
CA LEU A 107 21.49 -26.98 -10.18
C LEU A 107 20.48 -26.63 -9.06
N LEU A 108 19.20 -27.01 -9.16
CA LEU A 108 18.16 -26.81 -8.14
C LEU A 108 18.35 -27.76 -6.94
N THR A 109 19.46 -27.62 -6.21
CA THR A 109 19.75 -28.46 -5.05
C THR A 109 20.47 -27.68 -3.97
N CYS A 110 20.07 -27.88 -2.71
CA CYS A 110 20.80 -27.39 -1.54
C CYS A 110 22.09 -28.16 -1.26
N LYS A 111 22.40 -29.20 -2.04
CA LYS A 111 23.65 -29.94 -1.92
C LYS A 111 24.84 -29.00 -2.07
N ASP A 112 25.67 -28.97 -1.03
CA ASP A 112 26.87 -28.12 -0.91
C ASP A 112 26.59 -26.61 -0.90
N ARG A 113 25.34 -26.19 -0.59
CA ARG A 113 24.90 -24.79 -0.54
C ARG A 113 24.10 -24.42 0.71
N CYS A 114 24.23 -25.19 1.78
CA CYS A 114 23.61 -24.86 3.06
C CYS A 114 24.25 -23.61 3.67
N ASN A 115 23.44 -22.68 4.20
CA ASN A 115 23.85 -21.37 4.72
C ASN A 115 24.47 -20.45 3.66
N ASP A 116 24.17 -20.69 2.39
CA ASP A 116 24.70 -19.87 1.30
C ASP A 116 23.89 -18.58 1.13
N ASP A 117 24.54 -17.44 1.40
CA ASP A 117 24.01 -16.08 1.18
C ASP A 117 24.21 -15.61 -0.28
N ASP A 118 24.91 -16.38 -1.15
CA ASP A 118 25.28 -15.98 -2.52
C ASP A 118 24.08 -15.91 -3.50
N GLY A 119 22.86 -15.98 -2.98
CA GLY A 119 21.63 -15.71 -3.70
C GLY A 119 20.82 -16.96 -4.05
N PRO A 120 19.57 -16.76 -4.49
CA PRO A 120 18.61 -17.83 -4.67
C PRO A 120 19.05 -18.80 -5.77
N ILE A 121 18.86 -20.09 -5.51
CA ILE A 121 19.03 -21.16 -6.49
C ILE A 121 17.76 -21.27 -7.33
N GLN A 122 17.68 -20.52 -8.43
CA GLN A 122 16.51 -20.54 -9.33
C GLN A 122 15.18 -20.39 -8.58
N GLY A 123 15.19 -19.56 -7.54
CA GLY A 123 14.00 -19.19 -6.80
C GLY A 123 13.70 -20.05 -5.57
N CYS A 124 14.64 -20.82 -5.06
CA CYS A 124 14.57 -21.30 -3.69
C CYS A 124 15.90 -21.01 -2.99
N TRP A 125 15.86 -20.89 -1.67
CA TRP A 125 17.03 -20.59 -0.85
C TRP A 125 17.45 -21.83 -0.07
N CYS A 126 18.73 -21.86 0.27
CA CYS A 126 19.34 -22.88 1.11
C CYS A 126 20.03 -22.26 2.32
N ASP A 127 19.68 -21.00 2.63
CA ASP A 127 20.12 -20.31 3.82
C ASP A 127 19.29 -20.73 5.05
N GLU A 128 19.71 -20.26 6.21
CA GLU A 128 19.01 -20.51 7.46
C GLU A 128 17.63 -19.81 7.54
N GLN A 129 17.40 -18.76 6.76
CA GLN A 129 16.16 -17.99 6.81
C GLN A 129 15.04 -18.64 5.96
N CYS A 130 15.39 -19.55 5.05
CA CYS A 130 14.45 -20.08 4.07
C CYS A 130 13.24 -20.77 4.71
N MET A 131 13.40 -21.41 5.87
CA MET A 131 12.31 -22.10 6.58
C MET A 131 11.31 -21.10 7.15
N ALA A 132 11.82 -19.96 7.62
CA ALA A 132 11.01 -18.87 8.16
C ALA A 132 10.31 -18.10 7.04
N LEU A 133 10.98 -17.93 5.89
CA LEU A 133 10.45 -17.27 4.69
C LEU A 133 9.60 -18.17 3.80
N LYS A 134 9.59 -19.48 4.06
CA LYS A 134 8.90 -20.53 3.28
C LYS A 134 9.31 -20.57 1.80
N ASP A 135 10.59 -20.39 1.54
CA ASP A 135 11.19 -20.46 0.20
C ASP A 135 12.40 -21.39 0.11
N CYS A 136 12.50 -22.35 1.05
CA CYS A 136 13.49 -23.43 0.94
C CYS A 136 13.32 -24.24 -0.33
N CYS A 137 14.44 -24.77 -0.85
CA CYS A 137 14.37 -25.77 -1.91
C CYS A 137 13.76 -27.07 -1.37
N ASP A 138 13.12 -27.85 -2.25
CA ASP A 138 12.47 -29.13 -1.89
C ASP A 138 13.41 -30.14 -1.23
N ASP A 139 14.73 -30.00 -1.45
CA ASP A 139 15.78 -30.86 -0.89
C ASP A 139 16.56 -30.21 0.25
N PHE A 140 16.12 -29.06 0.77
CA PHE A 140 16.73 -28.38 1.91
C PHE A 140 16.82 -29.30 3.13
N ASP A 141 15.71 -29.91 3.54
CA ASP A 141 15.69 -30.84 4.68
C ASP A 141 16.60 -32.06 4.43
N LYS A 142 16.87 -32.43 3.18
CA LYS A 142 17.73 -33.56 2.85
C LYS A 142 19.22 -33.23 2.96
N PHE A 143 19.61 -32.00 2.64
CA PHE A 143 21.03 -31.60 2.57
C PHE A 143 21.48 -30.69 3.71
N CYS A 144 20.55 -30.00 4.38
CA CYS A 144 20.83 -28.96 5.38
C CYS A 144 20.27 -29.26 6.77
N GLU A 145 20.07 -30.55 7.11
CA GLU A 145 19.71 -30.95 8.48
C GLU A 145 20.69 -30.36 9.51
N GLY A 146 20.17 -29.63 10.50
CA GLY A 146 20.97 -29.03 11.58
C GLY A 146 21.32 -27.55 11.39
N VAL A 147 20.90 -26.93 10.29
CA VAL A 147 20.86 -25.47 10.18
C VAL A 147 19.73 -24.93 11.05
N ASN A 148 20.07 -24.16 12.09
CA ASN A 148 19.06 -23.49 12.90
C ASN A 148 18.59 -22.26 12.14
N ALA A 149 17.28 -22.06 12.03
CA ALA A 149 16.77 -20.87 11.38
C ALA A 149 17.19 -19.61 12.16
N GLU A 150 17.91 -18.68 11.50
CA GLU A 150 18.10 -17.35 12.07
C GLU A 150 16.73 -16.67 12.19
N PRO A 151 16.49 -15.89 13.26
CA PRO A 151 15.30 -15.06 13.34
C PRO A 151 15.26 -14.10 12.15
N ILE A 152 14.13 -14.03 11.44
CA ILE A 152 13.92 -13.01 10.40
C ILE A 152 14.18 -11.64 11.04
N PRO A 153 15.08 -10.81 10.48
CA PRO A 153 15.27 -9.46 10.99
C PRO A 153 13.94 -8.71 10.94
N PRO A 154 13.56 -7.98 12.01
CA PRO A 154 12.28 -7.29 12.04
C PRO A 154 12.20 -6.30 10.86
N ASN A 155 11.02 -6.23 10.24
CA ASN A 155 10.76 -5.24 9.20
C ASN A 155 11.10 -3.83 9.73
N PRO A 156 11.73 -2.97 8.90
CA PRO A 156 11.98 -1.60 9.30
C PRO A 156 10.65 -0.90 9.65
N PRO A 157 10.66 0.08 10.58
CA PRO A 157 9.46 0.82 10.95
C PRO A 157 8.82 1.45 9.72
N ASP A 158 7.55 1.14 9.49
CA ASP A 158 6.83 1.65 8.34
C ASP A 158 6.15 3.00 8.65
N TRP A 159 5.39 3.53 7.70
CA TRP A 159 4.73 4.83 7.86
C TRP A 159 3.78 4.86 9.07
N LEU A 160 3.06 3.77 9.34
CA LEU A 160 2.14 3.70 10.48
C LEU A 160 2.91 3.67 11.80
N ASP A 161 4.04 2.97 11.87
CA ASP A 161 4.88 2.97 13.07
C ASP A 161 5.42 4.39 13.36
N GLN A 162 5.79 5.12 12.32
CA GLN A 162 6.27 6.49 12.43
C GLN A 162 5.17 7.45 12.90
N ILE A 163 3.95 7.34 12.36
CA ILE A 163 2.80 8.14 12.79
C ILE A 163 2.38 7.79 14.23
N LEU A 164 2.35 6.51 14.58
CA LEU A 164 2.00 6.04 15.93
C LEU A 164 3.02 6.50 16.98
N LYS A 165 4.27 6.76 16.60
CA LYS A 165 5.27 7.38 17.48
C LYS A 165 4.93 8.84 17.81
N LEU A 166 4.30 9.56 16.88
CA LEU A 166 3.86 10.95 17.06
C LEU A 166 2.47 11.03 17.72
N ALA A 167 1.67 9.97 17.60
CA ALA A 167 0.28 9.93 18.05
C ALA A 167 0.05 10.35 19.51
N PRO A 168 0.86 9.98 20.53
CA PRO A 168 0.56 10.28 21.93
C PRO A 168 0.38 11.77 22.25
N ALA A 169 0.88 12.67 21.40
CA ALA A 169 0.78 14.12 21.55
C ALA A 169 -0.47 14.74 20.88
N VAL A 170 -1.31 13.94 20.20
CA VAL A 170 -2.44 14.43 19.40
C VAL A 170 -3.76 13.68 19.69
N ALA A 171 -4.87 14.21 19.16
CA ALA A 171 -6.16 13.56 19.26
C ALA A 171 -6.24 12.33 18.34
N LEU A 172 -7.07 11.34 18.70
CA LEU A 172 -7.35 10.18 17.84
C LEU A 172 -7.86 10.61 16.46
N HIS A 173 -8.64 11.69 16.40
CA HIS A 173 -9.11 12.31 15.16
C HIS A 173 -7.97 12.56 14.17
N ASP A 174 -6.86 13.13 14.64
CA ASP A 174 -5.74 13.50 13.76
C ASP A 174 -5.01 12.27 13.24
N VAL A 175 -4.93 11.20 14.05
CA VAL A 175 -4.39 9.90 13.61
C VAL A 175 -5.28 9.30 12.53
N VAL A 176 -6.59 9.24 12.74
CA VAL A 176 -7.56 8.68 11.78
C VAL A 176 -7.51 9.43 10.45
N VAL A 177 -7.56 10.77 10.51
CA VAL A 177 -7.51 11.65 9.33
C VAL A 177 -6.18 11.47 8.58
N ALA A 178 -5.06 11.37 9.29
CA ALA A 178 -3.76 11.12 8.65
C ALA A 178 -3.74 9.78 7.90
N VAL A 179 -4.23 8.68 8.50
CA VAL A 179 -4.27 7.37 7.82
C VAL A 179 -5.21 7.40 6.61
N LYS A 180 -6.37 8.03 6.74
CA LYS A 180 -7.34 8.16 5.64
C LYS A 180 -6.78 9.01 4.50
N ASP A 181 -6.12 10.12 4.79
CA ASP A 181 -5.47 10.95 3.78
C ASP A 181 -4.32 10.23 3.10
N GLN A 182 -3.49 9.49 3.84
CA GLN A 182 -2.38 8.77 3.24
C GLN A 182 -2.83 7.70 2.24
N LEU A 183 -3.93 6.99 2.54
CA LEU A 183 -4.42 5.90 1.68
C LEU A 183 -5.40 6.37 0.61
N LEU A 184 -6.34 7.25 0.97
CA LEU A 184 -7.44 7.66 0.10
C LEU A 184 -7.30 9.09 -0.39
N THR A 185 -6.39 9.90 0.18
CA THR A 185 -6.34 11.36 0.04
C THR A 185 -7.72 11.99 0.26
N GLU A 186 -8.37 11.55 1.32
CA GLU A 186 -9.68 12.06 1.76
C GLU A 186 -9.60 12.33 3.27
N PRO A 187 -9.00 13.46 3.68
CA PRO A 187 -8.82 13.77 5.10
C PRO A 187 -10.14 14.14 5.79
N ASP A 188 -11.17 14.51 5.03
CA ASP A 188 -12.45 14.92 5.57
C ASP A 188 -13.24 13.73 6.14
N LEU A 189 -13.81 13.92 7.34
CA LEU A 189 -14.68 12.96 8.01
C LEU A 189 -16.08 13.54 8.19
N GLU A 190 -17.07 12.85 7.63
CA GLU A 190 -18.46 13.18 7.90
C GLU A 190 -18.85 12.81 9.34
N PRO A 191 -19.77 13.52 10.01
CA PRO A 191 -20.10 13.26 11.42
C PRO A 191 -20.55 11.82 11.69
N THR A 192 -21.27 11.22 10.74
CA THR A 192 -21.76 9.83 10.85
C THR A 192 -20.64 8.80 10.67
N GLU A 193 -19.66 9.10 9.81
CA GLU A 193 -18.44 8.30 9.63
C GLU A 193 -17.58 8.38 10.91
N ALA A 194 -17.34 9.60 11.41
CA ALA A 194 -16.58 9.84 12.63
C ALA A 194 -17.14 9.08 13.83
N ALA A 195 -18.48 9.03 13.97
CA ALA A 195 -19.14 8.26 15.04
C ALA A 195 -18.90 6.75 14.93
N LYS A 196 -18.93 6.18 13.71
CA LYS A 196 -18.64 4.76 13.48
C LYS A 196 -17.18 4.43 13.76
N ILE A 197 -16.26 5.31 13.35
CA ILE A 197 -14.83 5.14 13.64
C ILE A 197 -14.59 5.25 15.15
N ALA A 198 -15.21 6.22 15.85
CA ALA A 198 -15.11 6.32 17.30
C ALA A 198 -15.56 5.03 18.00
N ALA A 199 -16.71 4.48 17.58
CA ALA A 199 -17.21 3.20 18.08
C ALA A 199 -16.23 2.04 17.83
N PHE A 200 -15.62 1.97 16.64
CA PHE A 200 -14.58 0.98 16.31
C PHE A 200 -13.36 1.09 17.24
N PHE A 201 -12.93 2.32 17.57
CA PHE A 201 -11.84 2.54 18.52
C PHE A 201 -12.26 2.35 19.99
N GLY A 202 -13.55 2.16 20.28
CA GLY A 202 -14.07 1.98 21.63
C GLY A 202 -14.15 3.27 22.44
N VAL A 203 -14.36 4.41 21.77
CA VAL A 203 -14.44 5.73 22.38
C VAL A 203 -15.73 6.45 21.96
N ALA A 204 -16.20 7.40 22.77
CA ALA A 204 -17.44 8.13 22.47
C ALA A 204 -17.30 9.11 21.29
N GLN A 205 -16.12 9.71 21.11
CA GLN A 205 -15.80 10.68 20.06
C GLN A 205 -14.30 10.64 19.73
N LEU A 206 -13.91 11.12 18.54
CA LEU A 206 -12.53 11.07 18.07
C LEU A 206 -11.61 12.14 18.70
N GLN A 207 -12.16 13.14 19.38
CA GLN A 207 -11.40 14.24 20.00
C GLN A 207 -10.66 13.83 21.29
N VAL A 208 -10.74 12.56 21.69
CA VAL A 208 -9.99 12.05 22.83
C VAL A 208 -8.48 11.99 22.53
N PRO A 209 -7.61 12.24 23.51
CA PRO A 209 -6.17 12.01 23.35
C PRO A 209 -5.89 10.56 22.93
N SER A 210 -5.10 10.36 21.88
CA SER A 210 -4.88 9.02 21.31
C SER A 210 -4.26 8.04 22.32
N ILE A 211 -3.47 8.54 23.27
CA ILE A 211 -2.84 7.77 24.35
C ILE A 211 -3.86 7.07 25.28
N GLN A 212 -5.11 7.53 25.31
CA GLN A 212 -6.18 6.92 26.11
C GLN A 212 -6.87 5.75 25.39
N VAL A 213 -6.54 5.52 24.12
CA VAL A 213 -7.17 4.46 23.32
C VAL A 213 -6.43 3.14 23.56
N PRO A 214 -7.11 2.12 24.12
CA PRO A 214 -6.48 0.83 24.35
C PRO A 214 -6.12 0.16 23.03
N GLU A 215 -4.93 -0.43 22.97
CA GLU A 215 -4.40 -1.12 21.80
C GLU A 215 -4.40 -0.26 20.52
N LEU A 216 -4.15 1.05 20.66
CA LEU A 216 -4.20 2.01 19.55
C LEU A 216 -3.47 1.50 18.31
N ALA A 217 -2.24 1.01 18.45
CA ALA A 217 -1.44 0.52 17.34
C ALA A 217 -2.13 -0.63 16.57
N ALA A 218 -2.66 -1.63 17.29
CA ALA A 218 -3.36 -2.75 16.67
C ALA A 218 -4.66 -2.30 15.97
N LYS A 219 -5.43 -1.41 16.60
CA LYS A 219 -6.67 -0.88 16.02
C LYS A 219 -6.41 0.00 14.79
N VAL A 220 -5.35 0.81 14.79
CA VAL A 220 -4.95 1.61 13.63
C VAL A 220 -4.54 0.71 12.45
N ARG A 221 -3.86 -0.40 12.70
CA ARG A 221 -3.53 -1.39 11.66
C ARG A 221 -4.78 -2.02 11.05
N VAL A 222 -5.75 -2.42 11.88
CA VAL A 222 -7.04 -2.94 11.41
C VAL A 222 -7.83 -1.88 10.64
N PHE A 223 -7.80 -0.62 11.09
CA PHE A 223 -8.42 0.51 10.38
C PHE A 223 -7.77 0.72 9.00
N CYS A 224 -6.43 0.76 8.92
CA CYS A 224 -5.71 0.80 7.65
C CYS A 224 -6.11 -0.37 6.74
N GLY A 225 -6.09 -1.60 7.24
CA GLY A 225 -6.49 -2.78 6.47
C GLY A 225 -7.94 -2.72 6.00
N THR A 226 -8.83 -2.08 6.76
CA THR A 226 -10.21 -1.81 6.36
C THR A 226 -10.26 -0.80 5.20
N LEU A 227 -9.48 0.29 5.27
CA LEU A 227 -9.40 1.28 4.19
C LEU A 227 -8.84 0.68 2.89
N LEU A 228 -7.83 -0.17 2.96
CA LEU A 228 -7.26 -0.89 1.81
C LEU A 228 -8.28 -1.80 1.09
N LYS A 229 -9.33 -2.23 1.81
CA LYS A 229 -10.43 -3.06 1.28
C LYS A 229 -11.58 -2.24 0.71
N THR A 230 -11.55 -0.91 0.85
CA THR A 230 -12.64 -0.07 0.36
C THR A 230 -12.62 0.05 -1.17
N PRO A 231 -13.78 0.21 -1.82
CA PRO A 231 -13.83 0.49 -3.25
C PRO A 231 -13.05 1.75 -3.64
N GLN A 232 -12.99 2.77 -2.77
CA GLN A 232 -12.23 4.00 -2.99
C GLN A 232 -10.73 3.73 -3.18
N PHE A 233 -10.18 2.78 -2.42
CA PHE A 233 -8.78 2.38 -2.57
C PHE A 233 -8.57 1.42 -3.76
N GLN A 234 -9.49 0.47 -3.93
CA GLN A 234 -9.33 -0.61 -4.91
C GLN A 234 -9.71 -0.25 -6.33
N MET A 235 -10.40 0.86 -6.56
CA MET A 235 -10.89 1.24 -7.89
C MET A 235 -10.18 2.48 -8.44
N THR A 236 -9.90 2.43 -9.73
CA THR A 236 -9.50 3.60 -10.52
C THR A 236 -10.72 4.26 -11.14
N GLY A 237 -10.61 5.56 -11.47
CA GLY A 237 -11.66 6.30 -12.18
C GLY A 237 -12.67 7.03 -11.28
N ILE A 238 -12.58 6.86 -9.95
CA ILE A 238 -13.37 7.66 -9.02
C ILE A 238 -12.70 9.03 -8.85
N SER A 239 -13.40 10.08 -9.24
CA SER A 239 -13.01 11.44 -8.91
C SER A 239 -13.04 11.62 -7.39
N ARG A 240 -11.93 12.06 -6.83
CA ARG A 240 -11.84 12.36 -5.39
C ARG A 240 -12.74 13.55 -5.06
N PRO A 241 -13.43 13.53 -3.91
CA PRO A 241 -14.17 14.70 -3.47
C PRO A 241 -13.22 15.88 -3.25
N THR A 242 -13.75 17.10 -3.36
CA THR A 242 -12.98 18.29 -3.03
C THR A 242 -12.60 18.25 -1.56
N GLN A 243 -11.29 18.22 -1.28
CA GLN A 243 -10.77 18.29 0.07
C GLN A 243 -11.05 19.67 0.68
N LYS A 244 -11.60 19.69 1.90
CA LYS A 244 -11.86 20.92 2.67
C LYS A 244 -10.78 21.18 3.70
N ASN A 245 -10.21 20.12 4.26
CA ASN A 245 -9.19 20.19 5.32
C ASN A 245 -7.93 19.43 4.93
N SER A 246 -6.82 19.72 5.61
CA SER A 246 -5.59 18.94 5.52
C SER A 246 -5.31 18.27 6.88
N PRO A 247 -4.68 17.07 6.91
CA PRO A 247 -4.27 16.47 8.16
C PRO A 247 -3.33 17.38 8.94
N THR A 248 -3.57 17.50 10.24
CA THR A 248 -2.63 18.21 11.14
C THR A 248 -1.43 17.32 11.48
N LEU A 249 -1.64 16.01 11.54
CA LEU A 249 -0.59 15.02 11.76
C LEU A 249 -0.04 14.54 10.40
N ALA A 250 1.22 14.83 10.13
CA ALA A 250 1.95 14.35 8.96
C ALA A 250 3.41 14.09 9.32
N LEU A 251 4.07 13.17 8.61
CA LEU A 251 5.51 13.00 8.72
C LEU A 251 6.24 14.21 8.13
N ALA A 252 7.46 14.47 8.59
CA ALA A 252 8.30 15.53 8.03
C ALA A 252 8.54 15.26 6.53
N GLY A 253 8.28 16.25 5.67
CA GLY A 253 8.37 16.09 4.22
C GLY A 253 7.08 15.62 3.54
N ASP A 254 6.13 15.06 4.28
CA ASP A 254 4.85 14.57 3.74
C ASP A 254 3.71 15.57 3.84
N GLY A 255 3.84 16.60 4.68
CA GLY A 255 2.83 17.64 4.84
C GLY A 255 2.56 18.38 3.52
N TYR A 256 1.35 18.95 3.40
CA TYR A 256 0.92 19.71 2.22
C TYR A 256 1.94 20.77 1.80
N GLN A 257 2.51 21.50 2.78
CA GLN A 257 3.49 22.54 2.50
C GLN A 257 4.78 21.98 1.87
N ASP A 258 5.28 20.85 2.37
CA ASP A 258 6.51 20.23 1.90
C ASP A 258 6.31 19.64 0.50
N ARG A 259 5.19 18.96 0.28
CA ARG A 259 4.78 18.50 -1.06
C ARG A 259 4.61 19.68 -2.02
N CYS A 260 3.95 20.75 -1.60
CA CYS A 260 3.80 21.95 -2.40
C CYS A 260 5.17 22.54 -2.77
N LYS A 261 6.10 22.66 -1.82
CA LYS A 261 7.47 23.17 -2.10
C LYS A 261 8.22 22.28 -3.09
N LEU A 262 8.01 20.97 -3.05
CA LEU A 262 8.61 20.01 -3.98
C LEU A 262 8.04 20.14 -5.40
N TRP A 263 6.71 20.19 -5.53
CA TRP A 263 6.03 20.13 -6.83
C TRP A 263 5.85 21.48 -7.50
N ALA A 264 5.64 22.56 -6.73
CA ALA A 264 5.31 23.86 -7.29
C ALA A 264 6.38 24.39 -8.28
N PRO A 265 7.69 24.24 -8.03
CA PRO A 265 8.71 24.62 -9.00
C PRO A 265 8.55 23.88 -10.34
N LEU A 266 8.25 22.59 -10.32
CA LEU A 266 8.08 21.77 -11.53
C LEU A 266 6.85 22.21 -12.34
N VAL A 267 5.77 22.62 -11.64
CA VAL A 267 4.52 23.05 -12.29
C VAL A 267 4.64 24.44 -12.90
N VAL A 268 5.38 25.36 -12.27
CA VAL A 268 5.52 26.76 -12.72
C VAL A 268 6.74 27.01 -13.62
N GLN A 269 7.67 26.06 -13.71
CA GLN A 269 8.90 26.19 -14.50
C GLN A 269 8.57 26.58 -15.95
N GLY A 270 9.22 27.64 -16.44
CA GLY A 270 9.05 28.14 -17.81
C GLY A 270 7.75 28.89 -18.10
N LYS A 271 6.86 29.07 -17.11
CA LYS A 271 5.55 29.73 -17.32
C LYS A 271 5.51 31.21 -16.92
N GLY A 272 6.63 31.78 -16.43
CA GLY A 272 6.63 33.15 -15.87
C GLY A 272 5.72 33.28 -14.65
N LEU A 273 5.53 32.20 -13.90
CA LEU A 273 4.72 32.13 -12.69
C LEU A 273 5.62 31.83 -11.48
N LYS A 274 5.23 32.33 -10.31
CA LYS A 274 5.81 32.02 -9.01
C LYS A 274 4.72 31.43 -8.12
N ALA A 275 5.04 30.32 -7.46
CA ALA A 275 4.16 29.71 -6.48
C ALA A 275 4.66 29.99 -5.06
N THR A 276 3.75 30.23 -4.12
CA THR A 276 4.00 30.37 -2.69
C THR A 276 3.17 29.35 -1.94
N CYS A 277 3.85 28.48 -1.19
CA CYS A 277 3.26 27.36 -0.46
C CYS A 277 3.10 27.69 1.03
N SER A 278 1.87 27.59 1.53
CA SER A 278 1.53 27.63 2.95
C SER A 278 1.21 26.24 3.49
N ALA A 279 0.84 26.14 4.77
CA ALA A 279 0.43 24.88 5.39
C ALA A 279 -0.82 24.24 4.76
N ALA A 280 -1.71 25.04 4.15
CA ALA A 280 -2.99 24.57 3.62
C ALA A 280 -3.39 25.17 2.26
N SER A 281 -2.53 25.97 1.64
CA SER A 281 -2.84 26.61 0.36
C SER A 281 -1.61 26.88 -0.49
N VAL A 282 -1.81 26.92 -1.81
CA VAL A 282 -0.84 27.37 -2.79
C VAL A 282 -1.37 28.63 -3.47
N GLN A 283 -0.55 29.68 -3.50
CA GLN A 283 -0.84 30.90 -4.24
C GLN A 283 0.09 30.98 -5.45
N VAL A 284 -0.46 31.30 -6.63
CA VAL A 284 0.32 31.45 -7.86
C VAL A 284 0.19 32.89 -8.35
N SER A 285 1.32 33.54 -8.63
CA SER A 285 1.38 34.91 -9.15
C SER A 285 2.30 35.00 -10.37
N LYS A 286 2.12 36.03 -11.20
CA LYS A 286 2.99 36.28 -12.36
C LYS A 286 4.32 36.87 -11.89
N VAL A 287 5.43 36.38 -12.45
CA VAL A 287 6.75 36.99 -12.25
C VAL A 287 6.77 38.28 -13.08
N PRO A 288 7.13 39.44 -12.48
CA PRO A 288 7.19 40.71 -13.18
C PRO A 288 8.21 40.70 -14.33
#